data_AF-A0A840N5G1-F1
#
_entry.id   AF-A0A840N5G1-F1
#
_cell.length_a   1.000
_cell.length_b   1.000
_cell.length_c   1.000
_cell.angle_alpha   90.00
_cell.angle_beta   90.00
_cell.angle_gamma   90.00
#
_symmetry.space_group_name_H-M   'P 1'
#
loop_
_entity.id
_entity.type
_entity.pdbx_description
1 polymer ?
#
loop_
_entity_poly.entity_id
_entity_poly.type
_entity_poly.pdbx_seq_one_letter_code
_entity_poly.pdbx_strand_id
1 'polypeptide(L)'
;MQFRSFSSALSSFLDRVIGKKQVSLTSIKRLSSRKIRQDYFADQMKKDPSLSSDDAIETFDKKRSEAEGAFLKLMIVQLTVTGFLGLALLKTDASFSIFGVSSTDAYKLRDFLLFCHAIIVTMSVVLQQHHHKLEDYLVAGIVSAGKPTEVYPMLMLKYFGPLETFNINVLPYQRHQFHNLATKYFFTTYKIFRFVAALGFMSFTLLIPLVTAISVFKDPSHGWVSYCAAGYWVAVMTFSTISMIIHVVGIPYTDYSYTMKLHDLQNTDPSRHKKVMEEIVRTNRLIEF
;
A
#
# COMPACT_ATOMS: atom_id res chain seq x y z
N MET A 1 7.51 -20.62 -27.48
CA MET A 1 7.37 -21.62 -26.40
C MET A 1 7.58 -21.06 -24.98
N GLN A 2 8.05 -19.81 -24.78
CA GLN A 2 8.35 -19.25 -23.45
C GLN A 2 7.18 -18.56 -22.71
N PHE A 3 6.10 -18.15 -23.40
CA PHE A 3 4.94 -17.49 -22.78
C PHE A 3 4.11 -18.40 -21.83
N ARG A 4 4.14 -19.72 -22.04
CA ARG A 4 3.46 -20.69 -21.15
C ARG A 4 4.12 -20.80 -19.77
N SER A 5 5.43 -20.56 -19.68
CA SER A 5 6.16 -20.63 -18.41
C SER A 5 5.79 -19.44 -17.51
N PHE A 6 5.71 -18.22 -18.06
CA PHE A 6 5.33 -17.03 -17.30
C PHE A 6 3.88 -17.06 -16.80
N SER A 7 2.93 -17.50 -17.64
CA SER A 7 1.53 -17.67 -17.23
C SER A 7 1.37 -18.73 -16.12
N SER A 8 2.11 -19.84 -16.21
CA SER A 8 2.09 -20.87 -15.16
C SER A 8 2.79 -20.43 -13.87
N ALA A 9 3.85 -19.63 -13.97
CA ALA A 9 4.53 -19.06 -12.82
C ALA A 9 3.62 -18.05 -12.12
N LEU A 10 2.92 -17.21 -12.88
CA LEU A 10 1.98 -16.23 -12.38
C LEU A 10 0.74 -16.89 -11.76
N SER A 11 0.18 -17.93 -12.38
CA SER A 11 -0.95 -18.66 -11.80
C SER A 11 -0.52 -19.41 -10.54
N SER A 12 0.65 -20.04 -10.51
CA SER A 12 1.17 -20.70 -9.30
C SER A 12 1.50 -19.71 -8.18
N PHE A 13 1.93 -18.50 -8.52
CA PHE A 13 2.14 -17.42 -7.57
C PHE A 13 0.82 -16.92 -7.00
N LEU A 14 -0.19 -16.68 -7.86
CA LEU A 14 -1.52 -16.28 -7.43
C LEU A 14 -2.21 -17.38 -6.61
N ASP A 15 -2.07 -18.66 -6.96
CA ASP A 15 -2.62 -19.79 -6.22
C ASP A 15 -1.89 -20.03 -4.89
N ARG A 16 -0.60 -19.69 -4.78
CA ARG A 16 0.15 -19.71 -3.51
C ARG A 16 -0.21 -18.54 -2.61
N VAL A 17 -0.43 -17.35 -3.18
CA VAL A 17 -0.80 -16.14 -2.43
C VAL A 17 -2.27 -16.20 -1.99
N ILE A 18 -3.14 -16.83 -2.78
CA ILE A 18 -4.58 -16.95 -2.54
C ILE A 18 -4.89 -18.39 -2.11
N GLY A 19 -4.45 -18.75 -0.90
CA GLY A 19 -4.62 -20.11 -0.36
C GLY A 19 -6.08 -20.55 -0.26
N LYS A 20 -6.33 -21.83 -0.57
CA LYS A 20 -7.63 -22.51 -0.39
C LYS A 20 -8.07 -22.47 1.08
N LYS A 21 -9.33 -22.06 1.28
CA LYS A 21 -10.06 -21.98 2.57
C LYS A 21 -9.52 -20.93 3.55
N GLN A 22 -9.45 -19.67 3.12
CA GLN A 22 -9.25 -18.52 4.01
C GLN A 22 -10.56 -17.76 4.23
N VAL A 23 -10.75 -17.25 5.45
CA VAL A 23 -11.72 -16.18 5.76
C VAL A 23 -11.69 -15.16 4.63
N SER A 24 -12.83 -14.91 4.00
CA SER A 24 -12.91 -14.04 2.83
C SER A 24 -12.54 -12.60 3.23
N LEU A 25 -11.27 -12.22 3.04
CA LEU A 25 -10.78 -10.85 3.13
C LEU A 25 -11.36 -9.95 2.01
N THR A 26 -12.17 -10.54 1.13
CA THR A 26 -12.88 -9.91 0.02
C THR A 26 -14.03 -8.99 0.46
N SER A 27 -14.62 -9.18 1.66
CA SER A 27 -15.67 -8.30 2.18
C SER A 27 -15.16 -6.93 2.65
N ILE A 28 -13.84 -6.77 2.86
CA ILE A 28 -13.18 -5.55 3.35
C ILE A 28 -13.04 -4.47 2.26
N LYS A 29 -13.53 -4.73 1.04
CA LYS A 29 -13.43 -3.82 -0.13
C LYS A 29 -14.03 -2.42 0.10
N ARG A 30 -14.76 -2.16 1.20
CA ARG A 30 -15.42 -0.87 1.49
C ARG A 30 -14.90 -0.11 2.71
N LEU A 31 -13.95 -0.64 3.48
CA LEU A 31 -13.45 0.05 4.69
C LEU A 31 -12.22 0.91 4.34
N SER A 32 -12.48 2.20 4.09
CA SER A 32 -11.46 3.16 3.62
C SER A 32 -10.44 3.53 4.71
N SER A 33 -10.86 3.63 5.97
CA SER A 33 -9.97 3.99 7.08
C SER A 33 -9.29 2.78 7.71
N ARG A 34 -7.99 2.94 7.99
CA ARG A 34 -7.17 1.96 8.70
C ARG A 34 -7.77 1.57 10.06
N LYS A 35 -8.19 2.57 10.83
CA LYS A 35 -8.80 2.36 12.15
C LYS A 35 -10.07 1.52 12.06
N ILE A 36 -10.93 1.80 11.08
CA ILE A 36 -12.17 1.03 10.87
C ILE A 36 -11.87 -0.42 10.52
N ARG A 37 -10.83 -0.69 9.72
CA ARG A 37 -10.42 -2.06 9.41
C ARG A 37 -9.90 -2.79 10.66
N GLN A 38 -9.11 -2.11 11.48
CA GLN A 38 -8.61 -2.65 12.75
C GLN A 38 -9.76 -2.96 13.71
N ASP A 39 -10.70 -2.03 13.89
CA ASP A 39 -11.88 -2.22 14.76
C ASP A 39 -12.77 -3.36 14.25
N TYR A 40 -12.99 -3.44 12.93
CA TYR A 40 -13.71 -4.56 12.30
C TYR A 40 -13.05 -5.91 12.60
N PHE A 41 -11.73 -6.01 12.45
CA PHE A 41 -11.00 -7.23 12.76
C PHE A 41 -11.05 -7.55 14.26
N ALA A 42 -10.95 -6.56 15.13
CA ALA A 42 -11.07 -6.75 16.57
C ALA A 42 -12.46 -7.30 16.94
N ASP A 43 -13.52 -6.78 16.32
CA ASP A 43 -14.88 -7.29 16.53
C ASP A 43 -15.08 -8.71 15.98
N GLN A 44 -14.42 -9.08 14.88
CA GLN A 44 -14.41 -10.46 14.40
C GLN A 44 -13.68 -11.39 15.37
N MET A 45 -12.55 -10.96 15.93
CA MET A 45 -11.79 -11.73 16.92
C MET A 45 -12.53 -11.88 18.24
N LYS A 46 -13.33 -10.89 18.66
CA LYS A 46 -14.24 -11.04 19.81
C LYS A 46 -15.32 -12.09 19.57
N LYS A 47 -15.84 -12.18 18.33
CA LYS A 47 -16.86 -13.15 17.94
C LYS A 47 -16.31 -14.56 17.76
N ASP A 48 -15.06 -14.66 17.31
CA ASP A 48 -14.34 -15.93 17.13
C ASP A 48 -12.92 -15.82 17.70
N PRO A 49 -12.73 -16.21 18.98
CA PRO A 49 -11.44 -16.15 19.66
C PRO A 49 -10.33 -17.00 19.01
N SER A 50 -10.69 -17.97 18.16
CA SER A 50 -9.69 -18.75 17.42
C SER A 50 -8.88 -17.90 16.45
N LEU A 51 -9.44 -16.76 15.99
CA LEU A 51 -8.76 -15.77 15.16
C LEU A 51 -7.70 -14.96 15.91
N SER A 52 -7.75 -14.93 17.24
CA SER A 52 -6.73 -14.31 18.09
C SER A 52 -5.74 -15.32 18.71
N SER A 53 -5.80 -16.59 18.29
CA SER A 53 -4.83 -17.60 18.73
C SER A 53 -3.42 -17.25 18.28
N ASP A 54 -2.41 -17.64 19.08
CA ASP A 54 -1.00 -17.40 18.75
C ASP A 54 -0.63 -18.03 17.38
N ASP A 55 -1.17 -19.21 17.07
CA ASP A 55 -0.98 -19.91 15.78
C ASP A 55 -1.55 -19.11 14.59
N ALA A 56 -2.72 -18.48 14.77
CA ALA A 56 -3.31 -17.62 13.75
C ALA A 56 -2.43 -16.38 13.53
N ILE A 57 -2.04 -15.70 14.61
CA ILE A 57 -1.18 -14.51 14.56
C ILE A 57 0.15 -14.82 13.87
N GLU A 58 0.80 -15.94 14.21
CA GLU A 58 2.05 -16.37 13.57
C GLU A 58 1.86 -16.64 12.07
N THR A 59 0.77 -17.30 11.69
CA THR A 59 0.44 -17.56 10.28
C THR A 59 0.26 -16.26 9.50
N PHE A 60 -0.44 -15.27 10.07
CA PHE A 60 -0.66 -13.98 9.43
C PHE A 60 0.62 -13.13 9.37
N ASP A 61 1.50 -13.19 10.39
CA ASP A 61 2.80 -12.51 10.38
C ASP A 61 3.74 -13.10 9.32
N LYS A 62 3.75 -14.42 9.18
CA LYS A 62 4.50 -15.08 8.10
C LYS A 62 4.04 -14.61 6.72
N LYS A 63 2.72 -14.57 6.49
CA LYS A 63 2.16 -14.05 5.23
C LYS A 63 2.49 -12.57 5.01
N ARG A 64 2.50 -11.76 6.08
CA ARG A 64 2.88 -10.34 6.01
C ARG A 64 4.33 -10.20 5.53
N SER A 65 5.25 -10.97 6.14
CA SER A 65 6.67 -10.98 5.78
C SER A 65 6.91 -11.49 4.35
N GLU A 66 6.19 -12.52 3.92
CA GLU A 66 6.25 -13.03 2.54
C GLU A 66 5.77 -11.96 1.53
N ALA A 67 4.67 -11.26 1.83
CA ALA A 67 4.15 -10.17 1.01
C ALA A 67 5.13 -8.99 0.94
N GLU A 68 5.76 -8.63 2.07
CA GLU A 68 6.79 -7.58 2.14
C GLU A 68 8.01 -7.94 1.29
N GLY A 69 8.52 -9.17 1.44
CA GLY A 69 9.64 -9.67 0.65
C GLY A 69 9.33 -9.73 -0.86
N ALA A 70 8.10 -10.10 -1.23
CA ALA A 70 7.66 -10.06 -2.63
C ALA A 70 7.57 -8.62 -3.17
N PHE A 71 7.04 -7.69 -2.37
CA PHE A 71 6.98 -6.27 -2.72
C PHE A 71 8.37 -5.68 -2.94
N LEU A 72 9.33 -5.93 -2.05
CA LEU A 72 10.71 -5.46 -2.19
C LEU A 72 11.38 -6.01 -3.45
N LYS A 73 11.16 -7.28 -3.78
CA LYS A 73 11.66 -7.89 -5.02
C LYS A 73 11.07 -7.19 -6.25
N LEU A 74 9.76 -6.93 -6.26
CA LEU A 74 9.11 -6.19 -7.35
C LEU A 74 9.63 -4.76 -7.48
N MET A 75 9.94 -4.09 -6.38
CA MET A 75 10.53 -2.74 -6.40
C MET A 75 11.91 -2.72 -7.08
N ILE A 76 12.76 -3.73 -6.81
CA ILE A 76 14.06 -3.88 -7.49
C ILE A 76 13.87 -4.13 -8.99
N VAL A 77 12.92 -4.99 -9.35
CA VAL A 77 12.58 -5.25 -10.76
C VAL A 77 12.04 -3.98 -11.43
N GLN A 78 11.18 -3.22 -10.75
CA GLN A 78 10.64 -1.95 -11.24
C GLN A 78 11.76 -0.95 -11.49
N LEU A 79 12.69 -0.78 -10.54
CA LEU A 79 13.86 0.09 -10.70
C LEU A 79 14.70 -0.30 -11.91
N THR A 80 14.90 -1.60 -12.13
CA THR A 80 15.68 -2.12 -13.24
C THR A 80 14.97 -1.85 -14.57
N VAL A 81 13.66 -2.11 -14.67
CA VAL A 81 12.86 -1.83 -15.86
C VAL A 81 12.82 -0.32 -16.15
N THR A 82 12.66 0.52 -15.14
CA THR A 82 12.70 1.99 -15.31
C THR A 82 14.09 2.47 -15.73
N GLY A 83 15.15 1.88 -15.18
CA GLY A 83 16.52 2.14 -15.63
C GLY A 83 16.71 1.81 -17.11
N PHE A 84 16.22 0.66 -17.56
CA PHE A 84 16.27 0.29 -18.98
C PHE A 84 15.40 1.19 -19.87
N LEU A 85 14.24 1.64 -19.38
CA LEU A 85 13.44 2.66 -20.07
C LEU A 85 14.22 3.97 -20.22
N GLY A 86 14.92 4.40 -19.17
CA GLY A 86 15.78 5.58 -19.21
C GLY A 86 16.92 5.44 -20.22
N LEU A 87 17.59 4.29 -20.22
CA LEU A 87 18.64 3.96 -21.20
C LEU A 87 18.09 3.87 -22.63
N ALA A 88 16.86 3.41 -22.83
CA ALA A 88 16.23 3.38 -24.16
C ALA A 88 15.87 4.79 -24.67
N LEU A 89 15.64 5.75 -23.77
CA LEU A 89 15.40 7.16 -24.13
C LEU A 89 16.70 7.91 -24.46
N LEU A 90 17.78 7.61 -23.72
CA LEU A 90 19.10 8.11 -24.01
C LEU A 90 19.61 7.35 -25.23
N LYS A 91 19.59 7.97 -26.42
CA LYS A 91 20.16 7.41 -27.67
C LYS A 91 21.65 7.09 -27.46
N THR A 92 21.92 5.96 -26.82
CA THR A 92 23.23 5.49 -26.44
C THR A 92 23.61 4.43 -27.47
N ASP A 93 24.82 4.50 -28.01
CA ASP A 93 25.34 3.53 -28.98
C ASP A 93 25.62 2.15 -28.36
N ALA A 94 25.14 1.92 -27.13
CA ALA A 94 25.29 0.67 -26.40
C ALA A 94 24.28 -0.38 -26.92
N SER A 95 24.81 -1.43 -27.53
CA SER A 95 24.04 -2.62 -27.92
C SER A 95 23.81 -3.53 -26.71
N PHE A 96 22.61 -3.55 -26.13
CA PHE A 96 22.20 -4.45 -25.05
C PHE A 96 20.95 -5.23 -25.46
N SER A 97 20.84 -6.51 -25.08
CA SER A 97 19.64 -7.32 -25.32
C SER A 97 18.96 -7.64 -24.00
N ILE A 98 17.67 -7.35 -23.91
CA ILE A 98 16.85 -7.62 -22.72
C ILE A 98 15.70 -8.52 -23.14
N PHE A 99 15.61 -9.71 -22.52
CA PHE A 99 14.60 -10.73 -22.83
C PHE A 99 14.51 -11.09 -24.33
N GLY A 100 15.64 -11.07 -25.05
CA GLY A 100 15.71 -11.42 -26.48
C GLY A 100 15.36 -10.27 -27.44
N VAL A 101 15.05 -9.08 -26.93
CA VAL A 101 14.87 -7.87 -27.75
C VAL A 101 16.17 -7.07 -27.74
N SER A 102 16.77 -6.86 -28.91
CA SER A 102 18.00 -6.09 -29.09
C SER A 102 17.75 -4.58 -28.95
N SER A 103 18.65 -3.83 -28.32
CA SER A 103 18.60 -2.37 -28.25
C SER A 103 18.82 -1.68 -29.60
N THR A 104 19.30 -2.40 -30.61
CA THR A 104 19.30 -1.92 -32.00
C THR A 104 17.88 -1.65 -32.52
N ASP A 105 16.87 -2.30 -31.91
CA ASP A 105 15.44 -2.03 -32.08
C ASP A 105 14.89 -1.28 -30.83
N ALA A 106 15.56 -0.19 -30.41
CA ALA A 106 15.20 0.62 -29.24
C ALA A 106 13.70 0.98 -29.20
N TYR A 107 13.11 1.26 -30.37
CA TYR A 107 11.69 1.54 -30.56
C TYR A 107 10.78 0.39 -30.13
N LYS A 108 11.15 -0.87 -30.37
CA LYS A 108 10.35 -2.05 -29.98
C LYS A 108 10.53 -2.40 -28.51
N LEU A 109 11.77 -2.26 -28.02
CA LEU A 109 12.11 -2.49 -26.63
C LEU A 109 11.34 -1.54 -25.69
N ARG A 110 11.18 -0.29 -26.11
CA ARG A 110 10.43 0.74 -25.38
C ARG A 110 8.98 0.34 -25.08
N ASP A 111 8.24 -0.13 -26.09
CA ASP A 111 6.83 -0.50 -25.96
C ASP A 111 6.67 -1.69 -24.99
N PHE A 112 7.55 -2.68 -25.14
CA PHE A 112 7.57 -3.87 -24.29
C PHE A 112 7.92 -3.53 -22.83
N LEU A 113 8.94 -2.69 -22.61
CA LEU A 113 9.35 -2.27 -21.27
C LEU A 113 8.26 -1.42 -20.60
N LEU A 114 7.55 -0.56 -21.35
CA LEU A 114 6.44 0.23 -20.83
C LEU A 114 5.28 -0.67 -20.37
N PHE A 115 4.96 -1.70 -21.16
CA PHE A 115 3.97 -2.71 -20.79
C PHE A 115 4.39 -3.51 -19.55
N CYS A 116 5.64 -3.97 -19.49
CA CYS A 116 6.18 -4.68 -18.31
C CYS A 116 6.12 -3.79 -17.06
N HIS A 117 6.47 -2.51 -17.19
CA HIS A 117 6.38 -1.55 -16.10
C HIS A 117 4.94 -1.43 -15.59
N ALA A 118 3.93 -1.34 -16.48
CA ALA A 118 2.53 -1.27 -16.08
C ALA A 118 2.08 -2.54 -15.31
N ILE A 119 2.51 -3.73 -15.73
CA ILE A 119 2.23 -4.98 -15.01
C ILE A 119 2.84 -4.94 -13.61
N ILE A 120 4.11 -4.53 -13.51
CA ILE A 120 4.82 -4.46 -12.22
C ILE A 120 4.11 -3.50 -11.27
N VAL A 121 3.76 -2.30 -11.74
CA VAL A 121 3.01 -1.31 -10.93
C VAL A 121 1.69 -1.90 -10.44
N THR A 122 0.94 -2.58 -11.32
CA THR A 122 -0.33 -3.22 -10.94
C THR A 122 -0.12 -4.26 -9.84
N MET A 123 0.91 -5.11 -9.97
CA MET A 123 1.23 -6.11 -8.94
C MET A 123 1.69 -5.46 -7.64
N SER A 124 2.49 -4.40 -7.71
CA SER A 124 2.94 -3.64 -6.54
C SER A 124 1.75 -3.07 -5.77
N VAL A 125 0.76 -2.49 -6.46
CA VAL A 125 -0.47 -1.98 -5.81
C VAL A 125 -1.25 -3.10 -5.12
N VAL A 126 -1.43 -4.24 -5.78
CA VAL A 126 -2.16 -5.39 -5.21
C VAL A 126 -1.45 -5.95 -3.98
N LEU A 127 -0.13 -6.13 -4.06
CA LEU A 127 0.67 -6.65 -2.94
C LEU A 127 0.72 -5.66 -1.78
N GLN A 128 0.85 -4.36 -2.06
CA GLN A 128 0.81 -3.33 -1.02
C GLN A 128 -0.55 -3.30 -0.31
N GLN A 129 -1.65 -3.39 -1.05
CA GLN A 129 -2.99 -3.49 -0.46
C GLN A 129 -3.16 -4.77 0.38
N HIS A 130 -2.60 -5.90 -0.08
CA HIS A 130 -2.62 -7.14 0.68
C HIS A 130 -1.81 -7.03 1.97
N HIS A 131 -0.60 -6.49 1.89
CA HIS A 131 0.29 -6.26 3.03
C HIS A 131 -0.38 -5.38 4.10
N HIS A 132 -0.94 -4.23 3.71
CA HIS A 132 -1.63 -3.34 4.66
C HIS A 132 -2.82 -4.00 5.36
N LYS A 133 -3.57 -4.88 4.68
CA LYS A 133 -4.65 -5.64 5.32
C LYS A 133 -4.13 -6.63 6.36
N LEU A 134 -2.98 -7.25 6.12
CA LEU A 134 -2.34 -8.16 7.07
C LEU A 134 -1.81 -7.41 8.28
N GLU A 135 -1.22 -6.22 8.09
CA GLU A 135 -0.83 -5.34 9.19
C GLU A 135 -2.03 -4.96 10.07
N ASP A 136 -3.12 -4.50 9.45
CA ASP A 136 -4.34 -4.10 10.16
C ASP A 136 -4.94 -5.25 10.97
N TYR A 137 -4.87 -6.47 10.45
CA TYR A 137 -5.30 -7.68 11.16
C TYR A 137 -4.41 -7.98 12.37
N LEU A 138 -3.09 -7.97 12.20
CA LEU A 138 -2.14 -8.29 13.28
C LEU A 138 -2.24 -7.28 14.42
N VAL A 139 -2.43 -6.01 14.09
CA VAL A 139 -2.64 -4.92 15.05
C VAL A 139 -3.93 -5.14 15.85
N ALA A 140 -5.02 -5.49 15.17
CA ALA A 140 -6.27 -5.83 15.82
C ALA A 140 -6.14 -7.06 16.75
N GLY A 141 -5.35 -8.07 16.33
CA GLY A 141 -5.03 -9.25 17.14
C GLY A 141 -4.36 -8.91 18.46
N ILE A 142 -3.42 -7.97 18.44
CA ILE A 142 -2.67 -7.55 19.63
C ILE A 142 -3.54 -6.77 20.59
N VAL A 143 -4.36 -5.86 20.07
CA VAL A 143 -5.32 -5.09 20.86
C VAL A 143 -6.36 -6.02 21.49
N SER A 144 -6.84 -7.02 20.75
CA SER A 144 -7.85 -7.96 21.22
C SER A 144 -7.31 -9.00 22.21
N ALA A 145 -6.03 -9.38 22.08
CA ALA A 145 -5.36 -10.30 22.99
C ALA A 145 -5.03 -9.70 24.37
N GLY A 146 -5.34 -8.41 24.61
CA GLY A 146 -5.15 -7.76 25.91
C GLY A 146 -3.70 -7.74 26.38
N LYS A 147 -2.72 -7.68 25.46
CA LYS A 147 -1.30 -7.64 25.82
C LYS A 147 -1.00 -6.36 26.62
N PRO A 148 0.03 -6.34 27.47
CA PRO A 148 0.36 -5.17 28.27
C PRO A 148 0.64 -3.96 27.38
N THR A 149 0.12 -2.80 27.76
CA THR A 149 0.24 -1.54 27.00
C THR A 149 1.68 -1.11 26.75
N GLU A 150 2.61 -1.56 27.59
CA GLU A 150 4.06 -1.35 27.47
C GLU A 150 4.68 -2.08 26.27
N VAL A 151 4.09 -3.19 25.83
CA VAL A 151 4.60 -4.01 24.72
C VAL A 151 4.02 -3.53 23.38
N TYR A 152 2.94 -2.75 23.40
CA TYR A 152 2.30 -2.21 22.20
C TYR A 152 3.27 -1.43 21.30
N PRO A 153 4.12 -0.53 21.79
CA PRO A 153 5.06 0.18 20.92
C PRO A 153 6.04 -0.72 20.18
N MET A 154 6.56 -1.75 20.86
CA MET A 154 7.49 -2.71 20.27
C MET A 154 6.80 -3.58 19.22
N LEU A 155 5.56 -3.98 19.49
CA LEU A 155 4.77 -4.78 18.57
C LEU A 155 4.29 -3.97 17.36
N MET A 156 3.80 -2.75 17.57
CA MET A 156 3.47 -1.83 16.47
C MET A 156 4.70 -1.54 15.60
N LEU A 157 5.89 -1.38 16.22
CA LEU A 157 7.16 -1.25 15.50
C LEU A 157 7.50 -2.48 14.65
N LYS A 158 7.20 -3.68 15.17
CA LYS A 158 7.39 -4.94 14.43
C LYS A 158 6.49 -5.03 13.20
N TYR A 159 5.21 -4.64 13.32
CA TYR A 159 4.23 -4.88 12.26
C TYR A 159 4.14 -3.76 11.23
N PHE A 160 4.18 -2.49 11.66
CA PHE A 160 4.16 -1.32 10.78
C PHE A 160 5.55 -0.90 10.30
N GLY A 161 6.59 -1.55 10.83
CA GLY A 161 7.97 -1.19 10.62
C GLY A 161 8.33 0.18 11.22
N PRO A 162 9.62 0.55 11.20
CA PRO A 162 10.08 1.86 11.67
C PRO A 162 9.45 3.02 10.86
N LEU A 163 9.12 2.80 9.59
CA LEU A 163 8.66 3.84 8.68
C LEU A 163 7.28 4.43 9.03
N GLU A 164 6.34 3.63 9.52
CA GLU A 164 5.01 4.10 9.92
C GLU A 164 4.90 4.32 11.43
N THR A 165 5.64 3.55 12.23
CA THR A 165 5.62 3.63 13.70
C THR A 165 6.23 4.94 14.24
N PHE A 166 7.19 5.52 13.51
CA PHE A 166 7.76 6.84 13.84
C PHE A 166 6.98 8.01 13.22
N ASN A 167 5.89 7.74 12.49
CA ASN A 167 4.90 8.76 12.16
C ASN A 167 4.01 8.93 13.40
N ILE A 168 4.11 10.10 14.03
CA ILE A 168 3.98 10.37 15.48
C ILE A 168 2.57 10.09 16.09
N ASN A 169 1.62 9.52 15.36
CA ASN A 169 0.25 9.29 15.83
C ASN A 169 -0.09 7.82 16.15
N VAL A 170 0.82 6.87 15.92
CA VAL A 170 0.51 5.42 16.07
C VAL A 170 0.85 4.90 17.47
N LEU A 171 1.75 5.58 18.19
CA LEU A 171 2.20 5.16 19.51
C LEU A 171 1.66 6.10 20.59
N PRO A 172 1.16 5.57 21.73
CA PRO A 172 0.81 6.37 22.90
C PRO A 172 2.09 6.85 23.62
N TYR A 173 2.99 7.51 22.89
CA TYR A 173 4.19 8.08 23.48
C TYR A 173 3.80 9.29 24.33
N GLN A 174 4.10 9.23 25.62
CA GLN A 174 4.00 10.39 26.50
C GLN A 174 4.91 11.49 25.96
N ARG A 175 4.40 12.73 25.85
CA ARG A 175 5.10 13.92 25.31
C ARG A 175 6.50 14.16 25.92
N HIS A 176 6.83 13.53 27.04
CA HIS A 176 8.06 13.75 27.80
C HIS A 176 9.25 12.89 27.34
N GLN A 177 9.03 11.85 26.52
CA GLN A 177 10.11 10.94 26.09
C GLN A 177 10.99 11.50 24.95
N PHE A 178 10.58 12.58 24.27
CA PHE A 178 11.32 13.23 23.19
C PHE A 178 11.87 14.63 23.57
N HIS A 179 12.17 14.87 24.84
CA HIS A 179 12.62 16.18 25.31
C HIS A 179 14.09 16.54 24.99
N ASN A 180 14.87 15.64 24.38
CA ASN A 180 16.22 15.99 23.96
C ASN A 180 16.20 16.68 22.58
N LEU A 181 16.69 17.92 22.51
CA LEU A 181 16.82 18.69 21.26
C LEU A 181 17.59 17.90 20.19
N ALA A 182 18.63 17.16 20.57
CA ALA A 182 19.42 16.32 19.66
C ALA A 182 18.56 15.25 18.99
N THR A 183 17.69 14.58 19.76
CA THR A 183 16.75 13.58 19.27
C THR A 183 15.73 14.19 18.33
N LYS A 184 15.22 15.40 18.63
CA LYS A 184 14.30 16.14 17.74
C LYS A 184 14.96 16.49 16.41
N TYR A 185 16.20 16.98 16.40
CA TYR A 185 16.92 17.30 15.18
C TYR A 185 17.23 16.04 14.36
N PHE A 186 17.71 14.97 14.99
CA PHE A 186 17.97 13.69 14.32
C PHE A 186 16.72 13.16 13.59
N PHE A 187 15.57 13.12 14.27
CA PHE A 187 14.33 12.67 13.66
C PHE A 187 13.82 13.62 12.56
N THR A 188 14.02 14.93 12.71
CA THR A 188 13.63 15.90 11.68
C THR A 188 14.47 15.73 10.41
N THR A 189 15.79 15.63 10.57
CA THR A 189 16.72 15.39 9.45
C THR A 189 16.42 14.08 8.75
N TYR A 190 16.18 13.00 9.50
CA TYR A 190 15.80 11.71 8.95
C TYR A 190 14.49 11.79 8.13
N LYS A 191 13.47 12.50 8.66
CA LYS A 191 12.20 12.72 7.94
C LYS A 191 12.40 13.50 6.64
N ILE A 192 13.19 14.56 6.65
CA ILE A 192 13.49 15.37 5.46
C ILE A 192 14.22 14.52 4.42
N PHE A 193 15.29 13.83 4.81
CA PHE A 193 16.05 12.97 3.90
C PHE A 193 15.15 11.90 3.26
N ARG A 194 14.28 11.28 4.06
CA ARG A 194 13.29 10.31 3.56
C ARG A 194 12.31 10.94 2.58
N PHE A 195 11.77 12.12 2.89
CA PHE A 195 10.84 12.82 2.01
C PHE A 195 11.49 13.15 0.66
N VAL A 196 12.73 13.64 0.68
CA VAL A 196 13.51 13.93 -0.53
C VAL A 196 13.81 12.64 -1.31
N ALA A 197 14.22 11.56 -0.64
CA ALA A 197 14.46 10.27 -1.28
C ALA A 197 13.19 9.69 -1.91
N ALA A 198 12.04 9.79 -1.23
CA ALA A 198 10.74 9.38 -1.74
C ALA A 198 10.31 10.21 -2.95
N LEU A 199 10.50 11.54 -2.92
CA LEU A 199 10.26 12.41 -4.08
C LEU A 199 11.17 12.06 -5.25
N GLY A 200 12.45 11.82 -5.01
CA GLY A 200 13.40 11.40 -6.04
C GLY A 200 13.01 10.07 -6.68
N PHE A 201 12.66 9.08 -5.85
CA PHE A 201 12.19 7.78 -6.32
C PHE A 201 10.87 7.89 -7.11
N MET A 202 9.90 8.63 -6.60
CA MET A 202 8.63 8.89 -7.27
C MET A 202 8.84 9.59 -8.61
N SER A 203 9.71 10.61 -8.64
CA SER A 203 10.04 11.34 -9.86
C SER A 203 10.69 10.43 -10.89
N PHE A 204 11.65 9.59 -10.48
CA PHE A 204 12.32 8.64 -11.37
C PHE A 204 11.35 7.58 -11.94
N THR A 205 10.53 6.98 -11.08
CA THR A 205 9.57 5.92 -11.47
C THR A 205 8.33 6.42 -12.20
N LEU A 206 8.06 7.73 -12.18
CA LEU A 206 6.96 8.36 -12.90
C LEU A 206 7.40 9.04 -14.20
N LEU A 207 8.44 9.89 -14.15
CA LEU A 207 8.81 10.76 -15.27
C LEU A 207 9.37 9.98 -16.45
N ILE A 208 10.26 9.00 -16.21
CA ILE A 208 10.87 8.22 -17.29
C ILE A 208 9.80 7.43 -18.07
N PRO A 209 8.89 6.67 -17.42
CA PRO A 209 7.83 5.98 -18.15
C PRO A 209 6.81 6.94 -18.76
N LEU A 210 6.57 8.13 -18.17
CA LEU A 210 5.70 9.15 -18.75
C LEU A 210 6.25 9.71 -20.06
N VAL A 211 7.52 10.12 -20.07
CA VAL A 211 8.21 10.60 -21.29
C VAL A 211 8.23 9.50 -22.34
N THR A 212 8.44 8.26 -21.90
CA THR A 212 8.35 7.09 -22.77
C THR A 212 6.97 6.95 -23.39
N ALA A 213 5.90 6.99 -22.61
CA ALA A 213 4.53 6.89 -23.10
C ALA A 213 4.20 8.00 -24.12
N ILE A 214 4.60 9.25 -23.84
CA ILE A 214 4.44 10.37 -24.79
C ILE A 214 5.21 10.08 -26.09
N SER A 215 6.43 9.56 -26.00
CA SER A 215 7.24 9.21 -27.16
C SER A 215 6.61 8.07 -27.97
N VAL A 216 5.96 7.10 -27.31
CA VAL A 216 5.18 6.03 -27.97
C VAL A 216 3.94 6.59 -28.68
N PHE A 217 3.25 7.56 -28.09
CA PHE A 217 2.10 8.21 -28.71
C PHE A 217 2.47 9.02 -29.96
N LYS A 218 3.63 9.69 -29.93
CA LYS A 218 4.12 10.49 -31.07
C LYS A 218 4.59 9.60 -32.21
N ASP A 219 5.42 8.61 -31.90
CA ASP A 219 6.04 7.72 -32.88
C ASP A 219 5.78 6.25 -32.52
N PRO A 220 4.63 5.67 -32.94
CA PRO A 220 4.25 4.31 -32.60
C PRO A 220 5.04 3.27 -33.41
N SER A 221 5.87 2.49 -32.73
CA SER A 221 6.74 1.47 -33.34
C SER A 221 5.97 0.32 -34.00
N HIS A 222 4.80 -0.02 -33.46
CA HIS A 222 3.97 -1.16 -33.84
C HIS A 222 2.51 -0.75 -34.13
N GLY A 223 2.28 0.51 -34.50
CA GLY A 223 0.94 1.03 -34.75
C GLY A 223 0.00 0.90 -33.54
N TRP A 224 -1.10 0.18 -33.70
CA TRP A 224 -2.15 0.06 -32.67
C TRP A 224 -1.67 -0.60 -31.37
N VAL A 225 -0.72 -1.54 -31.43
CA VAL A 225 -0.21 -2.23 -30.22
C VAL A 225 0.53 -1.27 -29.31
N SER A 226 1.31 -0.35 -29.89
CA SER A 226 2.02 0.71 -29.17
C SER A 226 1.03 1.63 -28.44
N TYR A 227 -0.06 2.02 -29.10
CA TYR A 227 -1.13 2.81 -28.49
C TYR A 227 -1.84 2.05 -27.35
N CYS A 228 -2.10 0.75 -27.50
CA CYS A 228 -2.66 -0.07 -26.43
C CYS A 228 -1.72 -0.17 -25.23
N ALA A 229 -0.41 -0.35 -25.44
CA ALA A 229 0.58 -0.41 -24.36
C ALA A 229 0.66 0.91 -23.59
N ALA A 230 0.73 2.04 -24.30
CA ALA A 230 0.75 3.36 -23.68
C ALA A 230 -0.58 3.68 -22.96
N GLY A 231 -1.72 3.36 -23.58
CA GLY A 231 -3.04 3.53 -22.98
C GLY A 231 -3.23 2.68 -21.72
N TYR A 232 -2.79 1.43 -21.74
CA TYR A 232 -2.81 0.56 -20.55
C TYR A 232 -1.94 1.11 -19.43
N TRP A 233 -0.72 1.58 -19.75
CA TRP A 233 0.15 2.21 -18.76
C TRP A 233 -0.51 3.46 -18.14
N VAL A 234 -1.13 4.33 -18.95
CA VAL A 234 -1.86 5.51 -18.44
C VAL A 234 -2.98 5.07 -17.49
N ALA A 235 -3.81 4.09 -17.89
CA ALA A 235 -4.89 3.59 -17.05
C ALA A 235 -4.39 3.03 -15.71
N VAL A 236 -3.30 2.25 -15.73
CA VAL A 236 -2.67 1.70 -14.52
C VAL A 236 -2.13 2.82 -13.64
N MET A 237 -1.46 3.82 -14.20
CA MET A 237 -0.92 4.93 -13.43
C MET A 237 -2.02 5.80 -12.81
N THR A 238 -3.10 6.05 -13.55
CA THR A 238 -4.28 6.74 -13.01
C THR A 238 -4.88 5.94 -11.86
N PHE A 239 -5.11 4.63 -12.04
CA PHE A 239 -5.63 3.76 -10.99
C PHE A 239 -4.71 3.69 -9.77
N SER A 240 -3.41 3.54 -9.98
CA SER A 240 -2.40 3.50 -8.91
C SER A 240 -2.35 4.82 -8.15
N THR A 241 -2.42 5.96 -8.84
CA THR A 241 -2.44 7.28 -8.21
C THR A 241 -3.70 7.50 -7.41
N ILE A 242 -4.87 7.15 -7.96
CA ILE A 242 -6.16 7.20 -7.23
C ILE A 242 -6.09 6.29 -6.01
N SER A 243 -5.60 5.05 -6.16
CA SER A 243 -5.41 4.12 -5.05
C SER A 243 -4.49 4.72 -3.99
N MET A 244 -3.34 5.29 -4.38
CA MET A 244 -2.42 5.94 -3.45
C MET A 244 -3.10 7.11 -2.72
N ILE A 245 -3.82 7.99 -3.41
CA ILE A 245 -4.55 9.10 -2.79
C ILE A 245 -5.56 8.56 -1.77
N ILE A 246 -6.35 7.56 -2.15
CA ILE A 246 -7.34 6.94 -1.25
C ILE A 246 -6.68 6.36 0.01
N HIS A 247 -5.52 5.73 -0.11
CA HIS A 247 -4.85 5.06 1.01
C HIS A 247 -3.96 5.99 1.85
N VAL A 248 -3.34 7.00 1.24
CA VAL A 248 -2.40 7.93 1.90
C VAL A 248 -3.12 9.15 2.47
N VAL A 249 -3.96 9.80 1.67
CA VAL A 249 -4.72 10.99 2.09
C VAL A 249 -5.93 10.57 2.92
N GLY A 250 -6.39 9.32 2.74
CA GLY A 250 -7.76 8.95 3.07
C GLY A 250 -8.69 9.65 2.10
N ILE A 251 -9.84 9.07 1.77
CA ILE A 251 -10.90 9.88 1.17
C ILE A 251 -11.33 10.87 2.27
N PRO A 252 -11.13 12.19 2.09
CA PRO A 252 -11.62 13.14 3.06
C PRO A 252 -13.16 13.10 2.97
N TYR A 253 -13.73 12.49 4.01
CA TYR A 253 -15.15 12.49 4.42
C TYR A 253 -16.09 11.46 3.79
N THR A 254 -16.63 10.65 4.70
CA THR A 254 -18.08 10.53 4.99
C THR A 254 -18.17 9.80 6.32
N ASP A 255 -18.16 10.55 7.41
CA ASP A 255 -18.72 10.26 8.74
C ASP A 255 -18.56 8.90 9.46
N TYR A 256 -17.93 7.86 8.94
CA TYR A 256 -17.96 6.55 9.61
C TYR A 256 -17.20 6.50 10.94
N SER A 257 -16.15 7.30 11.13
CA SER A 257 -15.52 7.42 12.46
C SER A 257 -16.44 8.10 13.47
N TYR A 258 -17.31 8.99 12.99
CA TYR A 258 -18.29 9.69 13.79
C TYR A 258 -19.49 8.77 14.08
N THR A 259 -19.95 7.99 13.09
CA THR A 259 -20.96 6.94 13.25
C THR A 259 -20.48 5.82 14.18
N MET A 260 -19.19 5.44 14.11
CA MET A 260 -18.60 4.47 15.04
C MET A 260 -18.46 5.04 16.45
N LYS A 261 -18.04 6.30 16.62
CA LYS A 261 -18.04 6.96 17.93
C LYS A 261 -19.45 7.09 18.50
N LEU A 262 -20.46 7.39 17.67
CA LEU A 262 -21.87 7.38 18.05
C LEU A 262 -22.33 5.96 18.43
N HIS A 263 -21.97 4.94 17.65
CA HIS A 263 -22.31 3.55 17.95
C HIS A 263 -21.64 3.06 19.25
N ASP A 264 -20.38 3.41 19.49
CA ASP A 264 -19.69 3.14 20.76
C ASP A 264 -20.35 3.91 21.91
N LEU A 265 -20.70 5.18 21.72
CA LEU A 265 -21.47 5.95 22.71
C LEU A 265 -22.84 5.31 22.97
N GLN A 266 -23.51 4.81 21.95
CA GLN A 266 -24.81 4.14 22.09
C GLN A 266 -24.70 2.88 22.96
N ASN A 267 -23.58 2.16 22.87
CA ASN A 267 -23.32 0.95 23.64
C ASN A 267 -22.75 1.21 25.05
N THR A 268 -22.02 2.30 25.26
CA THR A 268 -21.36 2.63 26.54
C THR A 268 -22.13 3.63 27.40
N ASP A 269 -22.74 4.66 26.79
CA ASP A 269 -23.52 5.71 27.46
C ASP A 269 -24.69 6.18 26.57
N PRO A 270 -25.83 5.46 26.58
CA PRO A 270 -26.98 5.77 25.73
C PRO A 270 -27.56 7.17 25.97
N SER A 271 -27.43 7.68 27.19
CA SER A 271 -27.86 9.02 27.59
C SER A 271 -27.04 10.12 26.93
N ARG A 272 -25.71 9.97 26.88
CA ARG A 272 -24.83 10.91 26.18
C ARG A 272 -24.97 10.79 24.67
N HIS A 273 -25.21 9.58 24.15
CA HIS A 273 -25.51 9.37 22.73
C HIS A 273 -26.73 10.20 22.29
N LYS A 274 -27.83 10.15 23.05
CA LYS A 274 -29.05 10.90 22.74
C LYS A 274 -28.81 12.40 22.70
N LYS A 275 -28.05 12.94 23.67
CA LYS A 275 -27.68 14.38 23.72
C LYS A 275 -26.84 14.82 22.52
N VAL A 276 -25.80 14.04 22.19
CA VAL A 276 -24.93 14.33 21.04
C VAL A 276 -25.74 14.26 19.74
N MET A 277 -26.67 13.32 19.61
CA MET A 277 -27.52 13.21 18.43
C MET A 277 -28.52 14.37 18.31
N GLU A 278 -29.15 14.78 19.41
CA GLU A 278 -30.02 15.97 19.46
C GLU A 278 -29.25 17.25 19.08
N GLU A 279 -28.01 17.37 19.52
CA GLU A 279 -27.16 18.52 19.23
C GLU A 279 -26.68 18.56 17.77
N ILE A 280 -26.40 17.40 17.16
CA ILE A 280 -26.10 17.29 15.72
C ILE A 280 -27.32 17.69 14.89
N VAL A 281 -28.50 17.18 15.23
CA VAL A 281 -29.75 17.53 14.53
C VAL A 281 -30.05 19.03 14.67
N ARG A 282 -29.77 19.62 15.84
CA ARG A 282 -29.99 21.05 16.09
C ARG A 282 -29.00 21.96 15.36
N THR A 283 -27.72 21.58 15.29
CA THR A 283 -26.65 22.46 14.77
C THR A 283 -26.27 22.17 13.33
N ASN A 284 -26.69 21.01 12.80
CA ASN A 284 -26.30 20.51 11.48
C ASN A 284 -24.76 20.47 11.30
N ARG A 285 -24.03 20.30 12.40
CA ARG A 285 -22.56 20.26 12.46
C ARG A 285 -22.13 19.05 13.28
N LEU A 286 -20.99 18.48 12.91
CA LEU A 286 -20.30 17.46 13.70
C LEU A 286 -19.67 18.13 14.93
N ILE A 287 -19.85 17.52 16.10
CA ILE A 287 -19.42 18.01 17.41
C ILE A 287 -18.16 17.26 17.83
N GLU A 288 -17.16 17.93 18.39
CA GLU A 288 -16.01 17.22 18.94
C GLU A 288 -16.42 16.46 20.22
N PHE A 289 -16.19 15.14 20.23
CA PHE A 289 -16.51 14.23 21.34
C PHE A 289 -15.58 14.40 22.55
#